data_AF-A0AB34FUH7-F1
#
_entry.id   AF-A0AB34FUH7-F1
#
_cell.length_a   1.000
_cell.length_b   1.000
_cell.length_c   1.000
_cell.angle_alpha   90.00
_cell.angle_beta   90.00
_cell.angle_gamma   90.00
#
_symmetry.space_group_name_H-M   'P 1'
#
loop_
_entity.id
_entity.type
_entity.pdbx_description
1 polymer ?
#
loop_
_entity_poly.entity_id
_entity_poly.type
_entity_poly.pdbx_seq_one_letter_code
_entity_poly.pdbx_strand_id
1 'polypeptide(L)'
;MLPPVDDQVLRDNPEFARLYAKLTNVVLNPDGTTRHDQAEKKRAAVRKELDEHRLSAAKHRLLAHAIATASPPDFKPPVAKSISQPGQRRREVAAAADVPQPLLDLLLILPQLLEAEDALPAESVDLLLSSPPLSELGSMMPDLAALVASNLHSSALSLARLTRPTTNASYLHRHIASLSQDHAALLAGLDKARQDLAVARARSLATLVELLHTYTQCLSHLVRCLEAKHGVVARSLELRATDAALQAQRVDADSQAALRSLTKDMYSPEAVAALRNYAAHLQDAKLRATDRLRSLQAELGEYGVGTTGGEGREKTMREMGRVHCEMTRQIEEVKRDLERLQDS
;
A
#
# COMPACT_ATOMS: atom_id res chain seq x y z
N MET A 1 36.99 5.89 27.10
CA MET A 1 37.28 5.30 28.42
C MET A 1 37.72 3.85 28.24
N LEU A 2 38.97 3.52 28.57
CA LEU A 2 39.36 2.12 28.73
C LEU A 2 38.73 1.62 30.04
N PRO A 3 38.00 0.49 30.04
CA PRO A 3 37.41 -0.04 31.26
C PRO A 3 38.52 -0.36 32.28
N PRO A 4 38.30 -0.11 33.58
CA PRO A 4 39.25 -0.49 34.61
C PRO A 4 39.51 -2.00 34.54
N VAL A 5 40.78 -2.37 34.40
CA VAL A 5 41.21 -3.78 34.38
C VAL A 5 41.47 -4.23 35.81
N ASP A 6 41.04 -5.44 36.15
CA ASP A 6 41.25 -6.02 37.47
C ASP A 6 42.74 -6.11 37.83
N ASP A 7 43.07 -5.73 39.07
CA ASP A 7 44.43 -5.71 39.60
C ASP A 7 45.11 -7.10 39.58
N GLN A 8 44.32 -8.19 39.54
CA GLN A 8 44.82 -9.56 39.40
C GLN A 8 45.40 -9.80 38.00
N VAL A 9 44.71 -9.34 36.95
CA VAL A 9 45.14 -9.48 35.54
C VAL A 9 46.39 -8.64 35.26
N LEU A 10 46.51 -7.48 35.92
CA LEU A 10 47.70 -6.63 35.83
C LEU A 10 48.93 -7.24 36.54
N ARG A 11 48.73 -8.05 37.58
CA ARG A 11 49.82 -8.77 38.28
C ARG A 11 50.26 -10.01 37.52
N ASP A 12 49.33 -10.73 36.92
CA ASP A 12 49.61 -11.96 36.17
C ASP A 12 50.30 -11.68 34.83
N ASN A 13 50.20 -10.45 34.31
CA ASN A 13 50.77 -10.05 33.02
C ASN A 13 51.50 -8.69 33.08
N PRO A 14 52.79 -8.66 33.46
CA PRO A 14 53.53 -7.42 33.70
C PRO A 14 53.80 -6.61 32.42
N GLU A 15 53.89 -7.26 31.26
CA GLU A 15 53.99 -6.64 29.94
C GLU A 15 52.72 -5.84 29.62
N PHE A 16 51.54 -6.43 29.87
CA PHE A 16 50.24 -5.79 29.70
C PHE A 16 50.06 -4.63 30.69
N ALA A 17 50.48 -4.77 31.94
CA ALA A 17 50.43 -3.68 32.91
C ALA A 17 51.25 -2.46 32.48
N ARG A 18 52.45 -2.68 31.91
CA ARG A 18 53.27 -1.61 31.34
C ARG A 18 52.61 -0.95 30.13
N LEU A 19 51.97 -1.73 29.26
CA LEU A 19 51.25 -1.20 28.10
C LEU A 19 49.99 -0.42 28.50
N TYR A 20 49.20 -0.97 29.43
CA TYR A 20 48.01 -0.33 29.98
C TYR A 20 48.37 0.98 30.67
N ALA A 21 49.42 1.01 31.50
CA ALA A 21 49.93 2.23 32.14
C ALA A 21 50.47 3.25 31.13
N LYS A 22 51.17 2.81 30.05
CA LYS A 22 51.63 3.72 28.99
C LYS A 22 50.45 4.30 28.20
N LEU A 23 49.44 3.50 27.87
CA LEU A 23 48.26 3.95 27.14
C LEU A 23 47.42 4.91 27.96
N THR A 24 47.19 4.62 29.25
CA THR A 24 46.39 5.48 30.14
C THR A 24 47.12 6.75 30.58
N ASN A 25 48.44 6.69 30.83
CA ASN A 25 49.17 7.84 31.38
C ASN A 25 49.86 8.72 30.33
N VAL A 26 50.30 8.15 29.20
CA VAL A 26 51.13 8.86 28.21
C VAL A 26 50.37 9.16 26.92
N VAL A 27 49.61 8.19 26.41
CA VAL A 27 49.04 8.25 25.06
C VAL A 27 47.62 8.78 25.04
N LEU A 28 46.77 8.41 26.00
CA LEU A 28 45.33 8.72 25.98
C LEU A 28 44.93 9.66 27.12
N ASN A 29 43.94 10.51 26.83
CA ASN A 29 43.19 11.25 27.83
C ASN A 29 42.14 10.34 28.49
N PRO A 30 41.59 10.70 29.67
CA PRO A 30 40.54 9.93 30.35
C PRO A 30 39.34 9.61 29.43
N ASP A 31 39.05 10.49 28.47
CA ASP A 31 37.95 10.31 27.51
C ASP A 31 38.27 9.31 26.39
N GLY A 32 39.55 8.91 26.23
CA GLY A 32 40.02 7.98 25.19
C GLY A 32 40.57 8.66 23.92
N THR A 33 40.71 9.98 23.91
CA THR A 33 41.37 10.74 22.83
C THR A 33 42.90 10.72 23.00
N THR A 34 43.66 10.80 21.91
CA THR A 34 45.13 10.74 22.00
C THR A 34 45.73 12.11 22.40
N ARG A 35 46.62 12.13 23.40
CA ARG A 35 47.25 13.35 23.94
C ARG A 35 48.17 14.08 22.95
N HIS A 36 48.73 13.35 21.99
CA HIS A 36 49.74 13.86 21.05
C HIS A 36 49.26 13.82 19.60
N ASP A 37 48.01 14.19 19.33
CA ASP A 37 47.55 14.32 17.96
C ASP A 37 48.02 15.67 17.37
N GLN A 38 49.15 15.66 16.66
CA GLN A 38 49.59 16.81 15.88
C GLN A 38 48.54 17.21 14.83
N ALA A 39 47.70 16.27 14.37
CA ALA A 39 46.59 16.57 13.49
C ALA A 39 45.45 17.29 14.21
N GLU A 40 45.20 17.09 15.51
CA GLU A 40 44.25 17.94 16.27
C GLU A 40 44.71 19.39 16.34
N LYS A 41 46.01 19.62 16.59
CA LYS A 41 46.58 20.97 16.59
C LYS A 41 46.45 21.62 15.21
N LYS A 42 46.75 20.89 14.13
CA LYS A 42 46.54 21.35 12.75
C LYS A 42 45.05 21.60 12.44
N ARG A 43 44.15 20.70 12.86
CA ARG A 43 42.69 20.89 12.70
C ARG A 43 42.17 22.10 13.48
N ALA A 44 42.70 22.35 14.68
CA ALA A 44 42.35 23.52 15.47
C ALA A 44 42.87 24.83 14.82
N ALA A 45 44.08 24.81 14.26
CA ALA A 45 44.62 25.94 13.50
C ALA A 45 43.75 26.24 12.26
N VAL A 46 43.43 25.22 11.45
CA VAL A 46 42.56 25.36 10.28
C VAL A 46 41.15 25.84 10.67
N ARG A 47 40.61 25.40 11.81
CA ARG A 47 39.32 25.91 12.31
C ARG A 47 39.40 27.40 12.64
N LYS A 48 40.49 27.86 13.27
CA LYS A 48 40.69 29.28 13.55
C LYS A 48 40.80 30.09 12.26
N GLU A 49 41.61 29.65 11.30
CA GLU A 49 41.73 30.28 9.98
C GLU A 49 40.36 30.34 9.27
N LEU A 50 39.61 29.24 9.30
CA LEU A 50 38.27 29.17 8.72
C LEU A 50 37.30 30.14 9.42
N ASP A 51 37.36 30.25 10.74
CA ASP A 51 36.51 31.17 11.50
C ASP A 51 36.88 32.63 11.22
N GLU A 52 38.17 32.94 11.05
CA GLU A 52 38.65 34.25 10.61
C GLU A 52 38.13 34.60 9.20
N HIS A 53 38.25 33.67 8.25
CA HIS A 53 37.70 33.84 6.90
C HIS A 53 36.18 34.00 6.90
N ARG A 54 35.47 33.22 7.71
CA ARG A 54 34.02 33.33 7.87
C ARG A 54 33.61 34.68 8.46
N LEU A 55 34.37 35.16 9.44
CA LEU A 55 34.13 36.46 10.06
C LEU A 55 34.37 37.59 9.06
N SER A 56 35.45 37.52 8.28
CA SER A 56 35.73 38.48 7.19
C SER A 56 34.63 38.46 6.12
N ALA A 57 34.25 37.29 5.61
CA ALA A 57 33.19 37.15 4.62
C ALA A 57 31.82 37.63 5.17
N ALA A 58 31.51 37.35 6.44
CA ALA A 58 30.30 37.83 7.09
C ALA A 58 30.29 39.36 7.22
N LYS A 59 31.43 39.98 7.57
CA LYS A 59 31.57 41.44 7.58
C LYS A 59 31.32 42.04 6.20
N HIS A 60 31.94 41.49 5.16
CA HIS A 60 31.78 42.00 3.79
C HIS A 60 30.32 41.88 3.33
N ARG A 61 29.69 40.72 3.54
CA ARG A 61 28.27 40.52 3.21
C ARG A 61 27.34 41.44 4.00
N LEU A 62 27.63 41.65 5.28
CA LEU A 62 26.84 42.56 6.12
C LEU A 62 26.95 44.00 5.61
N LEU A 63 28.14 44.44 5.21
CA LEU A 63 28.34 45.77 4.62
C LEU A 63 27.67 45.88 3.25
N ALA A 64 27.87 44.92 2.35
CA ALA A 64 27.21 44.90 1.04
C ALA A 64 25.68 44.94 1.18
N HIS A 65 25.12 44.13 2.09
CA HIS A 65 23.70 44.12 2.39
C HIS A 65 23.23 45.43 3.03
N ALA A 66 24.00 46.01 3.95
CA ALA A 66 23.66 47.29 4.58
C ALA A 66 23.66 48.45 3.58
N ILE A 67 24.53 48.41 2.58
CA ILE A 67 24.60 49.38 1.47
C ILE A 67 23.40 49.16 0.53
N ALA A 68 23.13 47.91 0.14
CA ALA A 68 21.98 47.57 -0.71
C ALA A 68 20.64 47.96 -0.07
N THR A 69 20.50 47.80 1.25
CA THR A 69 19.28 48.14 1.99
C THR A 69 19.26 49.58 2.50
N ALA A 70 20.36 50.33 2.40
CA ALA A 70 20.41 51.76 2.69
C ALA A 70 19.87 52.60 1.52
N SER A 71 19.66 51.99 0.35
CA SER A 71 18.91 52.62 -0.74
C SER A 71 17.50 52.96 -0.27
N PRO A 72 17.02 54.20 -0.47
CA PRO A 72 15.66 54.55 -0.11
C PRO A 72 14.67 53.65 -0.86
N PRO A 73 13.56 53.23 -0.23
CA PRO A 73 12.48 52.55 -0.93
C PRO A 73 11.99 53.47 -2.06
N ASP A 74 11.76 52.90 -3.24
CA ASP A 74 11.18 53.57 -4.40
C ASP A 74 10.17 54.63 -3.99
N PHE A 75 10.36 55.86 -4.48
CA PHE A 75 9.37 56.93 -4.42
C PHE A 75 8.05 56.44 -5.06
N LYS A 76 7.18 55.81 -4.28
CA LYS A 76 5.76 55.78 -4.59
C LYS A 76 5.21 57.16 -4.21
N PRO A 77 4.71 57.95 -5.16
CA PRO A 77 4.06 59.21 -4.81
C PRO A 77 2.91 58.92 -3.83
N PRO A 78 2.73 59.73 -2.78
CA PRO A 78 1.69 59.50 -1.80
C PRO A 78 0.34 59.69 -2.51
N VAL A 79 -0.42 58.61 -2.65
CA VAL A 79 -1.83 58.70 -2.97
C VAL A 79 -2.49 59.46 -1.83
N ALA A 80 -2.96 60.67 -2.12
CA ALA A 80 -3.66 61.54 -1.20
C ALA A 80 -4.80 60.77 -0.52
N LYS A 81 -4.66 60.50 0.77
CA LYS A 81 -5.78 60.21 1.65
C LYS A 81 -5.84 61.31 2.68
N SER A 82 -6.74 62.25 2.41
CA SER A 82 -7.35 63.09 3.43
C SER A 82 -7.87 62.20 4.55
N ILE A 83 -7.46 62.45 5.80
CA ILE A 83 -8.34 62.62 6.97
C ILE A 83 -7.47 63.06 8.15
N SER A 84 -7.94 64.13 8.78
CA SER A 84 -7.45 64.86 9.95
C SER A 84 -7.11 64.01 11.18
N GLN A 85 -5.96 64.30 11.81
CA GLN A 85 -5.80 64.38 13.27
C GLN A 85 -4.45 65.07 13.63
N PRO A 86 -4.41 66.03 14.57
CA PRO A 86 -3.18 66.72 14.94
C PRO A 86 -2.51 66.06 16.15
N GLY A 87 -1.18 65.94 16.09
CA GLY A 87 -0.36 65.72 17.28
C GLY A 87 0.15 64.30 17.46
N GLN A 88 1.17 63.90 16.69
CA GLN A 88 2.39 63.27 17.19
C GLN A 88 3.31 62.84 16.03
N ARG A 89 4.60 63.15 16.18
CA ARG A 89 5.75 62.62 15.43
C ARG A 89 5.92 63.07 13.98
N ARG A 90 6.27 64.35 13.81
CA ARG A 90 6.89 64.89 12.60
C ARG A 90 8.40 65.11 12.79
N ARG A 91 9.16 64.08 13.19
CA ARG A 91 10.63 64.23 13.36
C ARG A 91 11.53 63.09 12.88
N GLU A 92 11.02 62.07 12.19
CA GLU A 92 11.89 60.99 11.67
C GLU A 92 11.78 60.76 10.15
N VAL A 93 10.87 61.44 9.44
CA VAL A 93 10.71 61.29 7.97
C VAL A 93 11.51 62.36 7.18
N ALA A 94 12.29 63.20 7.85
CA ALA A 94 12.98 64.33 7.20
C ALA A 94 14.41 64.00 6.69
N ALA A 95 14.91 62.77 6.86
CA ALA A 95 16.26 62.41 6.41
C ALA A 95 16.31 61.75 5.02
N ALA A 96 15.17 61.35 4.46
CA ALA A 96 15.11 60.66 3.16
C ALA A 96 14.88 61.60 1.96
N ALA A 97 14.77 62.92 2.19
CA ALA A 97 14.40 63.88 1.14
C ALA A 97 15.59 64.58 0.47
N ASP A 98 16.79 64.53 1.03
CA ASP A 98 17.97 65.25 0.53
C ASP A 98 19.19 64.32 0.36
N VAL A 99 19.01 63.11 -0.18
CA VAL A 99 20.16 62.28 -0.60
C VAL A 99 20.58 62.75 -2.00
N PRO A 100 21.81 63.24 -2.21
CA PRO A 100 22.28 63.65 -3.52
C PRO A 100 22.12 62.53 -4.55
N GLN A 101 21.59 62.84 -5.74
CA GLN A 101 21.47 61.88 -6.85
C GLN A 101 22.72 61.02 -7.11
N PRO A 102 23.96 61.57 -7.12
CA PRO A 102 25.15 60.74 -7.33
C PRO A 102 25.38 59.69 -6.22
N LEU A 103 24.87 59.93 -5.01
CA LEU A 103 24.95 58.99 -3.89
C LEU A 103 23.94 57.83 -4.07
N LEU A 104 22.77 58.09 -4.66
CA LEU A 104 21.80 57.05 -5.00
C LEU A 104 22.33 56.11 -6.09
N ASP A 105 22.92 56.67 -7.14
CA ASP A 105 23.55 55.89 -8.22
C ASP A 105 24.69 55.04 -7.67
N LEU A 106 25.46 55.60 -6.72
CA LEU A 106 26.51 54.87 -6.02
C LEU A 106 25.97 53.72 -5.16
N LEU A 107 24.89 53.93 -4.39
CA LEU A 107 24.26 52.89 -3.56
C LEU A 107 23.72 51.71 -4.38
N LEU A 108 23.34 51.94 -5.63
CA LEU A 108 22.84 50.91 -6.55
C LEU A 108 23.99 50.04 -7.10
N ILE A 109 25.14 50.65 -7.40
CA ILE A 109 26.27 50.00 -8.09
C ILE A 109 27.23 49.31 -7.10
N LEU A 110 27.48 49.94 -5.94
CA LEU A 110 28.49 49.48 -4.99
C LEU A 110 28.27 48.07 -4.42
N PRO A 111 27.03 47.62 -4.09
CA PRO A 111 26.79 46.27 -3.62
C PRO A 111 27.18 45.19 -4.63
N GLN A 112 26.89 45.43 -5.93
CA GLN A 112 27.24 44.49 -6.99
C GLN A 112 28.75 44.42 -7.21
N LEU A 113 29.45 45.54 -7.03
CA LEU A 113 30.91 45.61 -7.12
C LEU A 113 31.59 44.91 -5.92
N LEU A 114 31.02 45.03 -4.72
CA LEU A 114 31.50 44.35 -3.50
C LEU A 114 31.25 42.84 -3.52
N GLU A 115 30.25 42.36 -4.26
CA GLU A 115 30.01 40.92 -4.43
C GLU A 115 30.85 40.30 -5.56
N ALA A 116 31.41 41.13 -6.45
CA ALA A 116 32.18 40.71 -7.63
C ALA A 116 33.71 40.67 -7.41
N GLU A 117 34.19 40.69 -6.16
CA GLU A 117 35.61 40.83 -5.75
C GLU A 117 36.60 39.88 -6.46
N ASP A 118 36.15 38.73 -6.98
CA ASP A 118 37.01 37.73 -7.64
C ASP A 118 36.92 37.71 -9.18
N ALA A 119 36.10 38.56 -9.81
CA ALA A 119 35.70 38.38 -11.22
C ALA A 119 36.28 39.41 -12.21
N LEU A 120 36.87 40.51 -11.75
CA LEU A 120 37.24 41.64 -12.60
C LEU A 120 38.76 41.77 -12.80
N PRO A 121 39.27 41.85 -14.05
CA PRO A 121 40.69 42.09 -14.31
C PRO A 121 41.10 43.50 -13.85
N ALA A 122 42.34 43.64 -13.35
CA ALA A 122 42.84 44.86 -12.72
C ALA A 122 42.67 46.14 -13.58
N GLU A 123 42.89 46.03 -14.90
CA GLU A 123 42.74 47.16 -15.84
C GLU A 123 41.29 47.67 -15.93
N SER A 124 40.30 46.79 -15.74
CA SER A 124 38.88 47.16 -15.74
C SER A 124 38.47 47.82 -14.42
N VAL A 125 39.10 47.45 -13.31
CA VAL A 125 38.88 48.09 -12.01
C VAL A 125 39.39 49.53 -12.02
N ASP A 126 40.58 49.77 -12.58
CA ASP A 126 41.15 51.11 -12.67
C ASP A 126 40.30 52.03 -13.57
N LEU A 127 39.77 51.51 -14.67
CA LEU A 127 38.85 52.24 -15.54
C LEU A 127 37.52 52.57 -14.83
N LEU A 128 36.94 51.62 -14.08
CA LEU A 128 35.71 51.84 -13.32
C LEU A 128 35.89 52.91 -12.23
N LEU A 129 36.98 52.85 -11.47
CA LEU A 129 37.28 53.81 -10.41
C LEU A 129 37.62 55.21 -10.95
N SER A 130 38.04 55.32 -12.20
CA SER A 130 38.30 56.61 -12.87
C SER A 130 37.03 57.31 -13.40
N SER A 131 35.89 56.62 -13.42
CA SER A 131 34.62 57.15 -13.94
C SER A 131 33.64 57.58 -12.83
N PRO A 132 32.87 58.66 -13.02
CA PRO A 132 31.81 59.03 -12.07
C PRO A 132 30.68 57.98 -12.11
N PRO A 133 30.06 57.63 -10.97
CA PRO A 133 30.15 58.25 -9.64
C PRO A 133 31.31 57.74 -8.75
N LEU A 134 32.11 56.78 -9.21
CA LEU A 134 33.18 56.15 -8.41
C LEU A 134 34.42 57.05 -8.23
N SER A 135 34.68 57.94 -9.17
CA SER A 135 35.75 58.96 -9.06
C SER A 135 35.55 59.94 -7.90
N GLU A 136 34.30 60.16 -7.49
CA GLU A 136 33.91 61.06 -6.39
C GLU A 136 33.61 60.29 -5.09
N LEU A 137 33.91 58.99 -5.06
CA LEU A 137 33.69 58.12 -3.90
C LEU A 137 34.39 58.65 -2.64
N GLY A 138 35.62 59.16 -2.77
CA GLY A 138 36.37 59.71 -1.65
C GLY A 138 35.68 60.89 -0.95
N SER A 139 34.99 61.74 -1.72
CA SER A 139 34.22 62.87 -1.18
C SER A 139 32.86 62.48 -0.61
N MET A 140 32.22 61.43 -1.14
CA MET A 140 30.89 60.96 -0.69
C MET A 140 30.95 59.85 0.38
N MET A 141 32.14 59.31 0.66
CA MET A 141 32.37 58.29 1.69
C MET A 141 31.84 58.66 3.09
N PRO A 142 32.05 59.89 3.64
CA PRO A 142 31.53 60.22 4.97
C PRO A 142 29.99 60.18 5.03
N ASP A 143 29.31 60.60 3.97
CA ASP A 143 27.84 60.59 3.89
C ASP A 143 27.31 59.15 3.72
N LEU A 144 27.97 58.34 2.89
CA LEU A 144 27.67 56.92 2.75
C LEU A 144 27.88 56.17 4.08
N ALA A 145 28.99 56.43 4.77
CA ALA A 145 29.29 55.85 6.07
C ALA A 145 28.23 56.23 7.12
N ALA A 146 27.77 57.47 7.13
CA ALA A 146 26.69 57.92 8.01
C ALA A 146 25.36 57.20 7.71
N LEU A 147 25.00 57.04 6.43
CA LEU A 147 23.80 56.31 6.02
C LEU A 147 23.86 54.82 6.39
N VAL A 148 24.97 54.15 6.07
CA VAL A 148 25.17 52.74 6.41
C VAL A 148 25.17 52.53 7.93
N ALA A 149 25.84 53.40 8.69
CA ALA A 149 25.82 53.33 10.15
C ALA A 149 24.41 53.51 10.72
N SER A 150 23.62 54.45 10.18
CA SER A 150 22.23 54.65 10.60
C SER A 150 21.34 53.44 10.30
N ASN A 151 21.51 52.84 9.12
CA ASN A 151 20.77 51.64 8.70
C ASN A 151 21.15 50.44 9.59
N LEU A 152 22.44 50.20 9.78
CA LEU A 152 22.94 49.15 10.69
C LEU A 152 22.42 49.36 12.12
N HIS A 153 22.44 50.60 12.62
CA HIS A 153 21.89 50.91 13.93
C HIS A 153 20.38 50.63 14.01
N SER A 154 19.61 50.97 12.97
CA SER A 154 18.18 50.69 12.89
C SER A 154 17.87 49.18 12.89
N SER A 155 18.68 48.40 12.17
CA SER A 155 18.58 46.93 12.15
C SER A 155 18.94 46.30 13.49
N ALA A 156 19.98 46.81 14.18
CA ALA A 156 20.33 46.36 15.52
C ALA A 156 19.21 46.65 16.53
N LEU A 157 18.53 47.79 16.40
CA LEU A 157 17.36 48.13 17.22
C LEU A 157 16.15 47.25 16.93
N SER A 158 15.89 46.91 15.66
CA SER A 158 14.80 46.00 15.32
C SER A 158 15.05 44.61 15.90
N LEU A 159 16.30 44.11 15.82
CA LEU A 159 16.71 42.85 16.44
C LEU A 159 16.60 42.91 17.97
N ALA A 160 17.02 44.00 18.61
CA ALA A 160 16.88 44.18 20.05
C ALA A 160 15.40 44.22 20.51
N ARG A 161 14.49 44.75 19.68
CA ARG A 161 13.04 44.68 19.93
C ARG A 161 12.52 43.24 19.87
N LEU A 162 13.01 42.44 18.91
CA LEU A 162 12.60 41.04 18.78
C LEU A 162 13.07 40.19 19.95
N THR A 163 14.28 40.41 20.45
CA THR A 163 14.78 39.67 21.62
C THR A 163 14.12 40.13 22.92
N ARG A 164 13.70 41.39 23.01
CA ARG A 164 13.12 41.98 24.22
C ARG A 164 11.84 42.78 23.92
N PRO A 165 10.73 42.10 23.56
CA PRO A 165 9.51 42.77 23.11
C PRO A 165 8.83 43.63 24.19
N THR A 166 9.10 43.35 25.47
CA THR A 166 8.51 44.06 26.60
C THR A 166 9.31 45.28 27.07
N THR A 167 10.48 45.53 26.48
CA THR A 167 11.33 46.67 26.89
C THR A 167 10.89 47.97 26.22
N ASN A 168 10.92 49.05 27.00
CA ASN A 168 10.59 50.40 26.52
C ASN A 168 11.55 50.84 25.40
N ALA A 169 11.00 51.49 24.37
CA ALA A 169 11.74 51.85 23.16
C ALA A 169 12.98 52.73 23.42
N SER A 170 12.96 53.55 24.47
CA SER A 170 14.06 54.44 24.86
C SER A 170 15.29 53.70 25.42
N TYR A 171 15.14 52.47 25.89
CA TYR A 171 16.24 51.69 26.50
C TYR A 171 16.81 50.61 25.57
N LEU A 172 16.20 50.40 24.40
CA LEU A 172 16.60 49.36 23.45
C LEU A 172 18.06 49.47 22.99
N HIS A 173 18.57 50.70 22.84
CA HIS A 173 19.96 50.95 22.44
C HIS A 173 20.98 50.32 23.40
N ARG A 174 20.65 50.19 24.69
CA ARG A 174 21.53 49.56 25.70
C ARG A 174 21.65 48.05 25.51
N HIS A 175 20.71 47.44 24.79
CA HIS A 175 20.66 45.99 24.55
C HIS A 175 21.33 45.57 23.25
N ILE A 176 21.83 46.51 22.44
CA ILE A 176 22.56 46.20 21.20
C ILE A 176 23.84 45.39 21.51
N ALA A 177 24.57 45.77 22.57
CA ALA A 177 25.79 45.07 22.96
C ALA A 177 25.54 43.64 23.50
N SER A 178 24.35 43.37 24.05
CA SER A 178 23.97 42.05 24.58
C SER A 178 23.35 41.14 23.52
N LEU A 179 23.18 41.59 22.27
CA LEU A 179 22.46 40.86 21.24
C LEU A 179 23.10 39.49 20.92
N SER A 180 24.43 39.41 20.91
CA SER A 180 25.15 38.14 20.68
C SER A 180 24.92 37.13 21.82
N GLN A 181 24.91 37.59 23.06
CA GLN A 181 24.64 36.77 24.23
C GLN A 181 23.17 36.33 24.26
N ASP A 182 22.24 37.25 23.97
CA ASP A 182 20.81 36.95 23.88
C ASP A 182 20.56 35.91 22.76
N HIS A 183 21.22 36.04 21.61
CA HIS A 183 21.13 35.07 20.51
C HIS A 183 21.65 33.68 20.91
N ALA A 184 22.82 33.61 21.55
CA ALA A 184 23.37 32.34 22.04
C ALA A 184 22.46 31.69 23.09
N ALA A 185 21.86 32.47 23.98
CA ALA A 185 20.89 31.99 24.96
C ALA A 185 19.61 31.47 24.31
N LEU A 186 19.12 32.13 23.26
CA LEU A 186 17.96 31.66 22.48
C LEU A 186 18.25 30.33 21.77
N LEU A 187 19.42 30.18 21.15
CA LEU A 187 19.82 28.92 20.52
C LEU A 187 19.92 27.79 21.56
N ALA A 188 20.57 28.04 22.70
CA ALA A 188 20.64 27.06 23.78
C ALA A 188 19.25 26.69 24.33
N GLY A 189 18.34 27.67 24.43
CA GLY A 189 16.95 27.45 24.83
C GLY A 189 16.17 26.60 23.82
N LEU A 190 16.35 26.85 22.51
CA LEU A 190 15.73 26.06 21.45
C LEU A 190 16.24 24.63 21.45
N ASP A 191 17.55 24.41 21.60
CA ASP A 191 18.13 23.07 21.64
C ASP A 191 17.67 22.31 22.88
N LYS A 192 17.59 22.98 24.04
CA LYS A 192 17.00 22.41 25.25
C LYS A 192 15.53 22.02 25.05
N ALA A 193 14.71 22.92 24.48
CA ALA A 193 13.30 22.63 24.23
C ALA A 193 13.11 21.46 23.25
N ARG A 194 13.98 21.34 22.24
CA ARG A 194 14.00 20.20 21.31
C ARG A 194 14.33 18.89 22.03
N GLN A 195 15.33 18.91 22.91
CA GLN A 195 15.69 17.74 23.72
C GLN A 195 14.56 17.34 24.68
N ASP A 196 13.98 18.30 25.39
CA ASP A 196 12.86 18.06 26.31
C ASP A 196 11.65 17.45 25.58
N LEU A 197 11.33 17.95 24.39
CA LEU A 197 10.27 17.39 23.54
C LEU A 197 10.58 15.97 23.05
N ALA A 198 11.83 15.69 22.66
CA ALA A 198 12.23 14.34 22.27
C ALA A 198 12.11 13.35 23.43
N VAL A 199 12.53 13.76 24.64
CA VAL A 199 12.39 12.96 25.86
C VAL A 199 10.92 12.74 26.22
N ALA A 200 10.08 13.77 26.14
CA ALA A 200 8.64 13.65 26.39
C ALA A 200 7.97 12.66 25.42
N ARG A 201 8.32 12.74 24.12
CA ARG A 201 7.83 11.79 23.10
C ARG A 201 8.27 10.36 23.38
N ALA A 202 9.54 10.15 23.74
CA ALA A 202 10.04 8.83 24.09
C ALA A 202 9.29 8.24 25.31
N ARG A 203 9.04 9.06 26.34
CA ARG A 203 8.23 8.65 27.50
C ARG A 203 6.80 8.29 27.11
N SER A 204 6.14 9.09 26.28
CA SER A 204 4.77 8.78 25.83
C SER A 204 4.70 7.51 24.97
N LEU A 205 5.74 7.23 24.16
CA LEU A 205 5.80 6.00 23.39
C LEU A 205 6.01 4.79 24.31
N ALA A 206 6.85 4.90 25.33
CA ALA A 206 7.04 3.84 26.31
C ALA A 206 5.74 3.51 27.05
N THR A 207 5.00 4.51 27.53
CA THR A 207 3.71 4.27 28.20
C THR A 207 2.64 3.68 27.27
N LEU A 208 2.62 4.08 25.99
CA LEU A 208 1.73 3.47 25.00
C LEU A 208 2.09 2.01 24.72
N VAL A 209 3.37 1.66 24.68
CA VAL A 209 3.81 0.27 24.53
C VAL A 209 3.41 -0.57 25.74
N GLU A 210 3.58 -0.04 26.96
CA GLU A 210 3.10 -0.70 28.18
C GLU A 210 1.59 -0.93 28.16
N LEU A 211 0.82 0.07 27.75
CA LEU A 211 -0.64 -0.03 27.61
C LEU A 211 -1.03 -1.06 26.54
N LEU A 212 -0.38 -1.08 25.39
CA LEU A 212 -0.62 -2.11 24.38
C LEU A 212 -0.29 -3.51 24.92
N HIS A 213 0.78 -3.64 25.70
CA HIS A 213 1.13 -4.90 26.34
C HIS A 213 0.03 -5.37 27.29
N THR A 214 -0.48 -4.50 28.17
CA THR A 214 -1.58 -4.86 29.08
C THR A 214 -2.86 -5.22 28.33
N TYR A 215 -3.22 -4.50 27.26
CA TYR A 215 -4.35 -4.88 26.40
C TYR A 215 -4.17 -6.26 25.75
N THR A 216 -2.98 -6.56 25.22
CA THR A 216 -2.71 -7.88 24.63
C THR A 216 -2.82 -9.00 25.67
N GLN A 217 -2.34 -8.75 26.90
CA GLN A 217 -2.51 -9.70 28.00
C GLN A 217 -3.99 -9.91 28.33
N CYS A 218 -4.77 -8.83 28.51
CA CYS A 218 -6.21 -8.92 28.77
C CYS A 218 -6.96 -9.68 27.67
N LEU A 219 -6.67 -9.40 26.39
CA LEU A 219 -7.25 -10.12 25.25
C LEU A 219 -6.86 -11.60 25.25
N SER A 220 -5.60 -11.92 25.54
CA SER A 220 -5.16 -13.32 25.64
C SER A 220 -5.87 -14.08 26.76
N HIS A 221 -6.10 -13.43 27.90
CA HIS A 221 -6.87 -14.02 29.00
C HIS A 221 -8.34 -14.21 28.62
N LEU A 222 -8.94 -13.24 27.92
CA LEU A 222 -10.31 -13.34 27.44
C LEU A 222 -10.46 -14.51 26.46
N VAL A 223 -9.55 -14.63 25.48
CA VAL A 223 -9.54 -15.74 24.51
C VAL A 223 -9.39 -17.07 25.25
N ARG A 224 -8.44 -17.21 26.18
CA ARG A 224 -8.28 -18.44 26.98
C ARG A 224 -9.54 -18.78 27.80
N CYS A 225 -10.22 -17.78 28.36
CA CYS A 225 -11.48 -17.98 29.08
C CYS A 225 -12.60 -18.45 28.13
N LEU A 226 -12.66 -17.90 26.91
CA LEU A 226 -13.62 -18.35 25.89
C LEU A 226 -13.30 -19.76 25.41
N GLU A 227 -12.03 -20.07 25.16
CA GLU A 227 -11.58 -21.43 24.80
C GLU A 227 -11.85 -22.43 25.91
N ALA A 228 -11.63 -22.07 27.18
CA ALA A 228 -11.92 -22.94 28.31
C ALA A 228 -13.42 -23.24 28.43
N LYS A 229 -14.30 -22.25 28.18
CA LYS A 229 -15.76 -22.43 28.26
C LYS A 229 -16.35 -23.14 27.05
N HIS A 230 -15.91 -22.78 25.85
CA HIS A 230 -16.56 -23.20 24.60
C HIS A 230 -15.73 -24.22 23.82
N GLY A 231 -14.42 -24.30 24.02
CA GLY A 231 -13.54 -25.19 23.27
C GLY A 231 -13.81 -26.68 23.51
N VAL A 232 -14.11 -27.07 24.75
CA VAL A 232 -14.48 -28.47 25.06
C VAL A 232 -15.82 -28.82 24.41
N VAL A 233 -16.79 -27.90 24.47
CA VAL A 233 -18.12 -28.09 23.87
C VAL A 233 -17.99 -28.24 22.35
N ALA A 234 -17.27 -27.33 21.68
CA ALA A 234 -17.03 -27.38 20.25
C ALA A 234 -16.37 -28.71 19.82
N ARG A 235 -15.26 -29.12 20.46
CA ARG A 235 -14.59 -30.39 20.15
C ARG A 235 -15.49 -31.60 20.41
N SER A 236 -16.31 -31.57 21.47
CA SER A 236 -17.23 -32.68 21.74
C SER A 236 -18.37 -32.77 20.72
N LEU A 237 -18.86 -31.64 20.20
CA LEU A 237 -19.85 -31.61 19.13
C LEU A 237 -19.27 -32.06 17.79
N GLU A 238 -18.04 -31.66 17.48
CA GLU A 238 -17.31 -32.14 16.30
C GLU A 238 -17.14 -33.67 16.35
N LEU A 239 -16.67 -34.22 17.47
CA LEU A 239 -16.51 -35.68 17.63
C LEU A 239 -17.85 -36.42 17.51
N ARG A 240 -18.93 -35.89 18.11
CA ARG A 240 -20.27 -36.47 17.98
C ARG A 240 -20.79 -36.42 16.54
N ALA A 241 -20.53 -35.34 15.81
CA ALA A 241 -20.90 -35.22 14.41
C ALA A 241 -20.11 -36.22 13.54
N THR A 242 -18.81 -36.41 13.80
CA THR A 242 -18.00 -37.39 13.09
C THR A 242 -18.40 -38.83 13.42
N ASP A 243 -18.76 -39.13 14.67
CA ASP A 243 -19.24 -40.44 15.08
C ASP A 243 -20.59 -40.76 14.40
N ALA A 244 -21.52 -39.81 14.38
CA ALA A 244 -22.80 -39.96 13.71
C ALA A 244 -22.64 -40.14 12.18
N ALA A 245 -21.71 -39.40 11.56
CA ALA A 245 -21.40 -39.56 10.13
C ALA A 245 -20.79 -40.94 9.83
N LEU A 246 -19.87 -41.43 10.67
CA LEU A 246 -19.29 -42.77 10.54
C LEU A 246 -20.34 -43.87 10.75
N GLN A 247 -21.25 -43.69 11.69
CA GLN A 247 -22.36 -44.63 11.90
C GLN A 247 -23.28 -44.67 10.68
N ALA A 248 -23.63 -43.52 10.11
CA ALA A 248 -24.43 -43.46 8.88
C ALA A 248 -23.72 -44.17 7.71
N GLN A 249 -22.42 -43.93 7.51
CA GLN A 249 -21.63 -44.62 6.48
C GLN A 249 -21.57 -46.14 6.69
N ARG A 250 -21.47 -46.61 7.94
CA ARG A 250 -21.52 -48.04 8.25
C ARG A 250 -22.88 -48.63 7.90
N VAL A 251 -23.97 -47.98 8.30
CA VAL A 251 -25.33 -48.43 7.96
C VAL A 251 -25.55 -48.43 6.45
N ASP A 252 -25.04 -47.45 5.72
CA ASP A 252 -25.09 -47.42 4.25
C ASP A 252 -24.30 -48.59 3.65
N ALA A 253 -23.09 -48.87 4.15
CA ALA A 253 -22.30 -49.99 3.69
C ALA A 253 -22.96 -51.35 4.02
N ASP A 254 -23.52 -51.50 5.22
CA ASP A 254 -24.22 -52.69 5.67
C ASP A 254 -25.50 -52.91 4.85
N SER A 255 -26.25 -51.85 4.56
CA SER A 255 -27.44 -51.92 3.70
C SER A 255 -27.07 -52.30 2.27
N GLN A 256 -25.99 -51.75 1.71
CA GLN A 256 -25.48 -52.15 0.40
C GLN A 256 -25.01 -53.60 0.38
N ALA A 257 -24.34 -54.07 1.45
CA ALA A 257 -23.92 -55.46 1.59
C ALA A 257 -25.14 -56.40 1.67
N ALA A 258 -26.17 -56.04 2.45
CA ALA A 258 -27.42 -56.77 2.56
C ALA A 258 -28.18 -56.82 1.22
N LEU A 259 -28.22 -55.71 0.47
CA LEU A 259 -28.79 -55.69 -0.88
C LEU A 259 -28.01 -56.62 -1.82
N ARG A 260 -26.67 -56.64 -1.73
CA ARG A 260 -25.83 -57.55 -2.53
C ARG A 260 -26.03 -59.02 -2.13
N SER A 261 -26.28 -59.34 -0.86
CA SER A 261 -26.59 -60.72 -0.46
C SER A 261 -27.98 -61.14 -0.94
N LEU A 262 -29.00 -60.30 -0.72
CA LEU A 262 -30.36 -60.57 -1.19
C LEU A 262 -30.44 -60.72 -2.72
N THR A 263 -29.71 -59.90 -3.47
CA THR A 263 -29.64 -60.05 -4.94
C THR A 263 -28.95 -61.35 -5.36
N LYS A 264 -27.91 -61.81 -4.64
CA LYS A 264 -27.29 -63.13 -4.89
C LYS A 264 -28.26 -64.27 -4.58
N ASP A 265 -29.03 -64.15 -3.50
CA ASP A 265 -29.99 -65.18 -3.09
C ASP A 265 -31.17 -65.26 -4.08
N MET A 266 -31.73 -64.12 -4.48
CA MET A 266 -32.83 -64.06 -5.46
C MET A 266 -32.40 -64.47 -6.87
N TYR A 267 -31.22 -64.05 -7.32
CA TYR A 267 -30.64 -64.44 -8.60
C TYR A 267 -29.59 -65.54 -8.41
N SER A 268 -30.00 -66.64 -7.78
CA SER A 268 -29.16 -67.82 -7.69
C SER A 268 -28.71 -68.26 -9.10
N PRO A 269 -27.52 -68.86 -9.25
CA PRO A 269 -27.05 -69.28 -10.58
C PRO A 269 -28.02 -70.27 -11.24
N GLU A 270 -28.72 -71.07 -10.44
CA GLU A 270 -29.80 -71.95 -10.87
C GLU A 270 -31.01 -71.16 -11.38
N ALA A 271 -31.46 -70.12 -10.67
CA ALA A 271 -32.56 -69.25 -11.12
C ALA A 271 -32.19 -68.53 -12.42
N VAL A 272 -30.96 -68.02 -12.54
CA VAL A 272 -30.46 -67.38 -13.77
C VAL A 272 -30.37 -68.40 -14.92
N ALA A 273 -29.91 -69.63 -14.66
CA ALA A 273 -29.89 -70.70 -15.66
C ALA A 273 -31.31 -71.09 -16.10
N ALA A 274 -32.25 -71.21 -15.16
CA ALA A 274 -33.66 -71.48 -15.45
C ALA A 274 -34.29 -70.36 -16.30
N LEU A 275 -34.04 -69.10 -15.97
CA LEU A 275 -34.50 -67.95 -16.75
C LEU A 275 -33.91 -67.92 -18.17
N ARG A 276 -32.62 -68.26 -18.33
CA ARG A 276 -31.98 -68.40 -19.65
C ARG A 276 -32.61 -69.54 -20.46
N ASN A 277 -32.85 -70.69 -19.84
CA ASN A 277 -33.49 -71.83 -20.49
C ASN A 277 -34.93 -71.50 -20.89
N TYR A 278 -35.68 -70.80 -20.04
CA TYR A 278 -37.02 -70.34 -20.34
C TYR A 278 -37.02 -69.33 -21.50
N ALA A 279 -36.07 -68.39 -21.53
CA ALA A 279 -35.92 -67.45 -22.63
C ALA A 279 -35.59 -68.15 -23.96
N ALA A 280 -34.69 -69.14 -23.95
CA ALA A 280 -34.39 -69.96 -25.12
C ALA A 280 -35.62 -70.74 -25.58
N HIS A 281 -36.36 -71.36 -24.66
CA HIS A 281 -37.61 -72.05 -24.97
C HIS A 281 -38.66 -71.11 -25.57
N LEU A 282 -38.79 -69.87 -25.07
CA LEU A 282 -39.70 -68.88 -25.64
C LEU A 282 -39.27 -68.44 -27.05
N GLN A 283 -37.97 -68.30 -27.32
CA GLN A 283 -37.46 -68.00 -28.66
C GLN A 283 -37.75 -69.15 -29.63
N ASP A 284 -37.49 -70.39 -29.22
CA ASP A 284 -37.81 -71.58 -30.00
C ASP A 284 -39.31 -71.70 -30.25
N ALA A 285 -40.14 -71.48 -29.23
CA ALA A 285 -41.59 -71.50 -29.35
C ALA A 285 -42.08 -70.41 -30.32
N LYS A 286 -41.47 -69.22 -30.29
CA LYS A 286 -41.74 -68.14 -31.25
C LYS A 286 -41.34 -68.55 -32.66
N LEU A 287 -40.15 -69.12 -32.86
CA LEU A 287 -39.69 -69.61 -34.17
C LEU A 287 -40.63 -70.68 -34.73
N ARG A 288 -40.98 -71.69 -33.91
CA ARG A 288 -41.96 -72.72 -34.28
C ARG A 288 -43.32 -72.13 -34.61
N ALA A 289 -43.80 -71.13 -33.87
CA ALA A 289 -45.05 -70.45 -34.18
C ALA A 289 -44.95 -69.68 -35.51
N THR A 290 -43.83 -69.00 -35.78
CA THR A 290 -43.62 -68.32 -37.06
C THR A 290 -43.49 -69.31 -38.22
N ASP A 291 -42.82 -70.45 -38.03
CA ASP A 291 -42.69 -71.48 -39.05
C ASP A 291 -44.03 -72.17 -39.33
N ARG A 292 -44.83 -72.45 -38.28
CA ARG A 292 -46.21 -72.91 -38.43
C ARG A 292 -47.09 -71.89 -39.13
N LEU A 293 -46.89 -70.60 -38.85
CA LEU A 293 -47.63 -69.53 -39.52
C LEU A 293 -47.22 -69.46 -41.00
N ARG A 294 -45.93 -69.58 -41.33
CA ARG A 294 -45.45 -69.67 -42.71
C ARG A 294 -45.94 -70.93 -43.43
N SER A 295 -45.96 -72.09 -42.76
CA SER A 295 -46.46 -73.33 -43.36
C SER A 295 -47.96 -73.26 -43.62
N LEU A 296 -48.75 -72.77 -42.66
CA LEU A 296 -50.18 -72.54 -42.85
C LEU A 296 -50.44 -71.49 -43.94
N GLN A 297 -49.63 -70.43 -44.03
CA GLN A 297 -49.71 -69.47 -45.13
C GLN A 297 -49.37 -70.11 -46.48
N ALA A 298 -48.38 -71.00 -46.54
CA ALA A 298 -48.04 -71.74 -47.76
C ALA A 298 -49.15 -72.72 -48.16
N GLU A 299 -49.71 -73.47 -47.21
CA GLU A 299 -50.88 -74.35 -47.43
C GLU A 299 -52.07 -73.54 -47.94
N LEU A 300 -52.44 -72.43 -47.28
CA LEU A 300 -53.47 -71.52 -47.76
C LEU A 300 -53.17 -71.01 -49.18
N GLY A 301 -51.90 -70.74 -49.48
CA GLY A 301 -51.42 -70.40 -50.81
C GLY A 301 -51.59 -71.52 -51.84
N GLU A 302 -51.36 -72.79 -51.48
CA GLU A 302 -51.63 -73.96 -52.33
C GLU A 302 -53.14 -74.17 -52.58
N TYR A 303 -53.97 -73.84 -51.59
CA TYR A 303 -55.42 -73.77 -51.74
C TYR A 303 -55.90 -72.55 -52.53
N GLY A 304 -54.99 -71.67 -52.96
CA GLY A 304 -55.27 -70.51 -53.82
C GLY A 304 -55.74 -69.27 -53.06
N VAL A 305 -55.73 -69.29 -51.73
CA VAL A 305 -56.14 -68.15 -50.90
C VAL A 305 -54.89 -67.31 -50.57
N GLY A 306 -54.79 -66.13 -51.16
CA GLY A 306 -53.78 -65.11 -50.80
C GLY A 306 -52.49 -65.09 -51.62
N THR A 307 -52.35 -65.95 -52.63
CA THR A 307 -51.28 -65.86 -53.64
C THR A 307 -51.85 -65.34 -54.97
N THR A 308 -51.19 -64.37 -55.61
CA THR A 308 -51.64 -63.64 -56.82
C THR A 308 -51.65 -64.47 -58.11
N GLY A 309 -51.98 -65.75 -58.03
CA GLY A 309 -52.10 -66.69 -59.14
C GLY A 309 -53.02 -67.89 -58.86
N GLY A 310 -53.66 -67.95 -57.69
CA GLY A 310 -54.56 -69.04 -57.26
C GLY A 310 -56.03 -68.90 -57.70
N GLU A 311 -56.38 -67.87 -58.48
CA GLU A 311 -57.77 -67.58 -58.86
C GLU A 311 -58.46 -68.72 -59.61
N GLY A 312 -57.71 -69.57 -60.31
CA GLY A 312 -58.29 -70.66 -61.09
C GLY A 312 -58.97 -71.71 -60.22
N ARG A 313 -58.36 -72.10 -59.10
CA ARG A 313 -58.90 -73.16 -58.22
C ARG A 313 -60.01 -72.64 -57.31
N GLU A 314 -59.89 -71.41 -56.80
CA GLU A 314 -60.96 -70.75 -56.04
C GLU A 314 -62.23 -70.59 -56.88
N LYS A 315 -62.10 -70.15 -58.14
CA LYS A 315 -63.23 -70.08 -59.09
C LYS A 315 -63.84 -71.46 -59.33
N THR A 316 -63.04 -72.50 -59.54
CA THR A 316 -63.58 -73.87 -59.72
C THR A 316 -64.31 -74.39 -58.48
N MET A 317 -63.82 -74.15 -57.26
CA MET A 317 -64.54 -74.56 -56.04
C MET A 317 -65.83 -73.76 -55.84
N ARG A 318 -65.84 -72.47 -56.20
CA ARG A 318 -67.03 -71.63 -56.11
C ARG A 318 -68.08 -72.03 -57.15
N GLU A 319 -67.65 -72.41 -58.35
CA GLU A 319 -68.52 -73.00 -59.38
C GLU A 319 -69.06 -74.36 -58.94
N MET A 320 -68.24 -75.25 -58.37
CA MET A 320 -68.71 -76.53 -57.81
C MET A 320 -69.76 -76.31 -56.71
N GLY A 321 -69.55 -75.34 -55.82
CA GLY A 321 -70.53 -74.96 -54.80
C GLY A 321 -71.85 -74.44 -55.40
N ARG A 322 -71.78 -73.60 -56.44
CA ARG A 322 -72.98 -73.10 -57.14
C ARG A 322 -73.74 -74.21 -57.85
N VAL A 323 -73.05 -75.06 -58.60
CA VAL A 323 -73.65 -76.21 -59.29
C VAL A 323 -74.32 -77.14 -58.27
N HIS A 324 -73.68 -77.39 -57.13
CA HIS A 324 -74.29 -78.22 -56.08
C HIS A 324 -75.56 -77.58 -55.53
N CYS A 325 -75.58 -76.27 -55.24
CA CYS A 325 -76.79 -75.57 -54.78
C CYS A 325 -77.92 -75.56 -55.82
N GLU A 326 -77.60 -75.34 -57.10
CA GLU A 326 -78.57 -75.40 -58.19
C GLU A 326 -79.15 -76.81 -58.34
N MET A 327 -78.31 -77.83 -58.24
CA MET A 327 -78.73 -79.23 -58.28
C MET A 327 -79.65 -79.58 -57.10
N THR A 328 -79.35 -79.12 -55.88
CA THR A 328 -80.25 -79.32 -54.73
C THR A 328 -81.60 -78.62 -54.94
N ARG A 329 -81.59 -77.41 -55.50
CA ARG A 329 -82.82 -76.65 -55.78
C ARG A 329 -83.67 -77.30 -56.86
N GLN A 330 -83.06 -77.81 -57.93
CA GLN A 330 -83.76 -78.57 -58.96
C GLN A 330 -84.36 -79.86 -58.40
N ILE A 331 -83.65 -80.57 -57.51
CA ILE A 331 -84.20 -81.74 -56.81
C ILE A 331 -85.41 -81.35 -55.94
N GLU A 332 -85.37 -80.20 -55.25
CA GLU A 332 -86.53 -79.71 -54.50
C GLU A 332 -87.70 -79.29 -55.39
N GLU A 333 -87.46 -78.64 -56.53
CA GLU A 333 -88.52 -78.27 -57.48
C GLU A 333 -89.17 -79.51 -58.11
N VAL A 334 -88.38 -80.50 -58.55
CA VAL A 334 -88.91 -81.78 -59.06
C VAL A 334 -89.71 -82.53 -58.00
N LYS A 335 -89.29 -82.49 -56.73
CA LYS A 335 -90.08 -83.05 -55.62
C LYS A 335 -91.41 -82.33 -55.45
N ARG A 336 -91.43 -80.99 -55.49
CA ARG A 336 -92.67 -80.20 -55.38
C ARG A 336 -93.62 -80.41 -56.57
N ASP A 337 -93.09 -80.62 -57.79
CA ASP A 337 -93.91 -80.88 -58.97
C ASP A 337 -94.47 -82.32 -58.98
N LEU A 338 -93.74 -83.30 -58.44
CA LEU A 338 -94.26 -84.66 -58.20
C LEU A 338 -95.37 -84.68 -57.14
N GLU A 339 -95.23 -83.89 -56.07
CA GLU A 339 -96.27 -83.73 -55.05
C GLU A 339 -97.55 -83.11 -55.63
N ARG A 340 -97.45 -82.14 -56.56
CA ARG A 340 -98.61 -81.52 -57.22
C ARG A 340 -99.35 -82.43 -58.21
N LEU A 341 -98.66 -83.40 -58.82
CA LEU A 341 -99.28 -84.38 -59.73
C LEU A 341 -99.94 -85.56 -59.00
N GLN A 342 -99.76 -85.70 -57.68
CA GLN A 342 -100.46 -86.71 -56.87
C GLN A 342 -101.78 -86.20 -56.28
N ASP A 343 -102.07 -84.90 -56.36
CA ASP A 343 -103.28 -84.25 -55.81
C ASP A 343 -104.31 -83.83 -56.90
N SER A 344 -104.32 -84.47 -58.08
CA SER A 344 -105.33 -84.31 -59.16
C SER A 344 -105.72 -85.65 -59.77
#